data_AF-A8PWM3-F1
#
_entry.id   AF-A8PWM3-F1
#
_cell.length_a   1.000
_cell.length_b   1.000
_cell.length_c   1.000
_cell.angle_alpha   90.00
_cell.angle_beta   90.00
_cell.angle_gamma   90.00
#
_symmetry.space_group_name_H-M   'P 1'
#
loop_
_entity.id
_entity.type
_entity.pdbx_description
1 polymer ?
#
loop_
_entity_poly.entity_id
_entity_poly.type
_entity_poly.pdbx_seq_one_letter_code
_entity_poly.pdbx_strand_id
1 'polypeptide(L)'
;MASHFELRAKPEPSVDAESAAGFDMPAAYSAGVTAETCEEIFVEGRDRLCASIDATNAVLRDLRTFNKDQWILRYPSKEVSTDSSTWPLSILRLDLKLGATQNASALVSSLEKSSVGQLLDERMSRSLKHLQSLRMRIIDTQSKVLVTGDLNAGKSTFINALMRRDLVPTDQQPCTSVFCEIHDAERENNGREEVHLVRDVSSYDAENSSTYTRRSLDELEAIFAEEEDKEDESEPPVLKCFCLNAREVHESLLHNGAVDIALIDAPGLNQDSVKTTALFAREEEIDVIVFVVSAENHFTLSACEFLLNASNEKAYVFVVVNKFDQIRNKEKCRRRVLEQIRQLSPRTYEEAEELVHFVDARAMCETTNDAASSNDQAERFAALESNLHQFLLRRRTKSKLLPAKTYMERLLNDMLFLVQLNESAAKEDLAAARRELSVSRPALAACESNALKAQRIVENEEDKVVSSITQSTEEAISNALETVGQGQSAHASVKLPAYPGLLSLWQYAQDTREALLKSLQAAVNECESKARDFTADAVNRVTHTGEQFLPKDMELPKRVFVPEAMFTKRHENTAFAGLGVSLDIVSVRLTDLFDVPYHFSLVMGGERAKVSSESEEKLSQRQALLLASVH
;
A
#
# COMPACT_ATOMS: atom_id res chain seq x y z
N MET A 1 -38.35 34.29 3.26
CA MET A 1 -38.84 33.10 3.98
C MET A 1 -37.67 32.18 4.21
N ALA A 2 -37.01 32.35 5.36
CA ALA A 2 -35.86 31.57 5.77
C ALA A 2 -36.35 30.22 6.33
N SER A 3 -35.97 29.12 5.69
CA SER A 3 -36.20 27.77 6.19
C SER A 3 -34.95 27.30 6.93
N HIS A 4 -35.10 27.09 8.23
CA HIS A 4 -34.13 26.55 9.18
C HIS A 4 -33.41 25.29 8.64
N PHE A 5 -32.08 25.32 8.69
CA PHE A 5 -31.21 24.14 8.56
C PHE A 5 -30.88 23.65 9.97
N GLU A 6 -31.51 22.56 10.41
CA GLU A 6 -31.10 21.84 11.63
C GLU A 6 -30.03 20.79 11.27
N LEU A 7 -28.78 21.06 11.65
CA LEU A 7 -27.68 20.09 11.65
C LEU A 7 -27.88 19.11 12.82
N ARG A 8 -28.64 18.03 12.60
CA ARG A 8 -28.71 16.90 13.53
C ARG A 8 -27.50 15.99 13.27
N ALA A 9 -26.45 16.12 14.10
CA ALA A 9 -25.37 15.14 14.16
C ALA A 9 -25.95 13.78 14.59
N LYS A 10 -25.79 12.75 13.75
CA LYS A 10 -26.13 11.37 14.12
C LYS A 10 -25.05 10.84 15.10
N PRO A 11 -25.44 10.15 16.17
CA PRO A 11 -24.48 9.49 17.05
C PRO A 11 -23.72 8.41 16.24
N GLU A 12 -22.41 8.34 16.45
CA GLU A 12 -21.60 7.19 16.04
C GLU A 12 -22.14 5.90 16.69
N PRO A 13 -21.91 4.72 16.09
CA PRO A 13 -22.46 3.49 16.64
C PRO A 13 -21.95 3.29 18.07
N SER A 14 -22.89 3.36 19.02
CA SER A 14 -22.68 3.05 20.42
C SER A 14 -22.01 1.70 20.54
N VAL A 15 -20.93 1.65 21.32
CA VAL A 15 -20.25 0.41 21.69
C VAL A 15 -21.30 -0.56 22.25
N ASP A 16 -21.52 -1.68 21.56
CA ASP A 16 -22.44 -2.73 22.00
C ASP A 16 -22.07 -3.16 23.43
N ALA A 17 -22.98 -2.87 24.36
CA ALA A 17 -22.87 -3.10 25.79
C ALA A 17 -22.68 -4.59 26.16
N GLU A 18 -22.87 -5.52 25.22
CA GLU A 18 -22.69 -6.96 25.41
C GLU A 18 -21.23 -7.44 25.26
N SER A 19 -20.35 -6.68 24.58
CA SER A 19 -18.94 -7.09 24.41
C SER A 19 -18.05 -6.83 25.65
N ALA A 20 -18.58 -6.12 26.66
CA ALA A 20 -17.93 -5.93 27.95
C ALA A 20 -18.06 -7.15 28.89
N ALA A 21 -18.81 -8.19 28.50
CA ALA A 21 -19.08 -9.38 29.32
C ALA A 21 -18.02 -10.49 29.21
N GLY A 22 -16.99 -10.31 28.38
CA GLY A 22 -16.00 -11.36 28.07
C GLY A 22 -14.68 -11.29 28.85
N PHE A 23 -14.55 -10.44 29.87
CA PHE A 23 -13.36 -10.41 30.72
C PHE A 23 -13.67 -11.06 32.08
N ASP A 24 -13.69 -12.39 32.09
CA ASP A 24 -13.58 -13.15 33.32
C ASP A 24 -12.16 -12.95 33.86
N MET A 25 -12.00 -11.90 34.68
CA MET A 25 -11.25 -11.99 35.94
C MET A 25 -10.74 -13.39 36.30
N PRO A 26 -9.46 -13.78 36.23
CA PRO A 26 -8.99 -14.79 37.16
C PRO A 26 -9.52 -14.42 38.55
N ALA A 27 -10.00 -15.40 39.32
CA ALA A 27 -10.54 -15.24 40.68
C ALA A 27 -9.61 -14.56 41.72
N ALA A 28 -8.51 -13.96 41.24
CA ALA A 28 -7.48 -13.22 41.95
C ALA A 28 -7.89 -11.81 42.41
N TYR A 29 -9.03 -11.26 41.98
CA TYR A 29 -9.58 -9.99 42.50
C TYR A 29 -10.49 -10.19 43.72
N SER A 30 -10.26 -11.26 44.48
CA SER A 30 -10.88 -11.44 45.80
C SER A 30 -10.26 -10.48 46.83
N ALA A 31 -11.03 -10.14 47.87
CA ALA A 31 -10.64 -9.24 48.94
C ALA A 31 -9.24 -9.61 49.50
N GLY A 32 -8.21 -8.84 49.14
CA GLY A 32 -6.83 -9.10 49.55
C GLY A 32 -5.73 -8.56 48.61
N VAL A 33 -6.06 -8.03 47.43
CA VAL A 33 -5.05 -7.44 46.52
C VAL A 33 -4.54 -6.11 47.08
N THR A 34 -3.22 -6.02 47.28
CA THR A 34 -2.53 -4.81 47.73
C THR A 34 -2.39 -3.78 46.60
N ALA A 35 -2.26 -2.49 46.94
CA ALA A 35 -2.08 -1.42 45.95
C ALA A 35 -0.86 -1.66 45.04
N GLU A 36 0.23 -2.18 45.59
CA GLU A 36 1.46 -2.54 44.86
C GLU A 36 1.19 -3.59 43.78
N THR A 37 0.48 -4.68 44.12
CA THR A 37 0.11 -5.71 43.15
C THR A 37 -0.82 -5.19 42.05
N CYS A 38 -1.72 -4.24 42.34
CA CYS A 38 -2.55 -3.62 41.31
C CYS A 38 -1.70 -2.79 40.32
N GLU A 39 -0.72 -2.06 40.83
CA GLU A 39 0.17 -1.25 40.01
C GLU A 39 1.10 -2.11 39.15
N GLU A 40 1.67 -3.19 39.69
CA GLU A 40 2.47 -4.13 38.90
C GLU A 40 1.67 -4.73 37.74
N ILE A 41 0.43 -5.17 38.00
CA ILE A 41 -0.47 -5.70 36.96
C ILE A 41 -0.78 -4.62 35.91
N PHE A 42 -0.99 -3.38 36.33
CA PHE A 42 -1.24 -2.27 35.41
C PHE A 42 -0.03 -2.00 34.52
N VAL A 43 1.17 -1.86 35.10
CA VAL A 43 2.42 -1.58 34.39
C VAL A 43 2.75 -2.71 33.42
N GLU A 44 2.66 -3.96 33.85
CA GLU A 44 2.88 -5.11 32.97
C GLU A 44 1.85 -5.16 31.84
N GLY A 45 0.57 -4.93 32.15
CA GLY A 45 -0.50 -4.85 31.17
C GLY A 45 -0.27 -3.74 30.16
N ARG A 46 0.12 -2.55 30.62
CA ARG A 46 0.44 -1.36 29.82
C ARG A 46 1.58 -1.66 28.84
N ASP A 47 2.68 -2.20 29.33
CA ASP A 47 3.88 -2.44 28.52
C ASP A 47 3.62 -3.51 27.45
N ARG A 48 2.91 -4.59 27.81
CA ARG A 48 2.47 -5.62 26.84
C ARG A 48 1.52 -5.05 25.80
N LEU A 49 0.58 -4.19 26.20
CA LEU A 49 -0.38 -3.58 25.29
C LEU A 49 0.29 -2.58 24.35
N CYS A 50 1.24 -1.77 24.84
CA CYS A 50 2.04 -0.86 24.02
C CYS A 50 2.85 -1.62 22.98
N ALA A 51 3.54 -2.69 23.38
CA ALA A 51 4.27 -3.55 22.45
C ALA A 51 3.34 -4.18 21.40
N SER A 52 2.13 -4.57 21.81
CA SER A 52 1.11 -5.13 20.90
C SER A 52 0.57 -4.08 19.93
N ILE A 53 0.38 -2.83 20.36
CA ILE A 53 0.01 -1.71 19.49
C ILE A 53 1.11 -1.47 18.46
N ASP A 54 2.37 -1.41 18.90
CA ASP A 54 3.51 -1.16 18.01
C ASP A 54 3.66 -2.28 16.95
N ALA A 55 3.49 -3.53 17.35
CA ALA A 55 3.47 -4.67 16.43
C ALA A 55 2.28 -4.60 15.45
N THR A 56 1.07 -4.30 15.94
CA THR A 56 -0.13 -4.16 15.09
C THR A 56 0.02 -3.01 14.10
N ASN A 57 0.63 -1.89 14.53
CA ASN A 57 0.93 -0.74 13.69
C ASN A 57 1.90 -1.11 12.56
N ALA A 58 2.95 -1.89 12.85
CA ALA A 58 3.87 -2.41 11.84
C ALA A 58 3.14 -3.30 10.81
N VAL A 59 2.37 -4.29 11.26
CA VAL A 59 1.62 -5.19 10.36
C VAL A 59 0.61 -4.42 9.51
N LEU A 60 -0.08 -3.44 10.07
CA LEU A 60 -1.07 -2.63 9.33
C LEU A 60 -0.39 -1.71 8.30
N ARG A 61 0.79 -1.18 8.60
CA ARG A 61 1.61 -0.44 7.63
C ARG A 61 2.07 -1.35 6.49
N ASP A 62 2.53 -2.55 6.80
CA ASP A 62 2.97 -3.51 5.79
C ASP A 62 1.80 -3.92 4.88
N LEU A 63 0.63 -4.23 5.45
CA LEU A 63 -0.59 -4.53 4.71
C LEU A 63 -1.00 -3.36 3.79
N ARG A 64 -0.84 -2.12 4.27
CA ARG A 64 -1.10 -0.92 3.50
C ARG A 64 -0.14 -0.76 2.33
N THR A 65 1.16 -0.98 2.52
CA THR A 65 2.15 -0.94 1.43
C THR A 65 1.90 -2.04 0.41
N PHE A 66 1.58 -3.26 0.87
CA PHE A 66 1.21 -4.37 0.01
C PHE A 66 -0.01 -4.07 -0.87
N ASN A 67 -1.04 -3.42 -0.30
CA ASN A 67 -2.23 -2.98 -1.02
C ASN A 67 -1.95 -1.96 -2.15
N LYS A 68 -0.89 -1.15 -2.00
CA LYS A 68 -0.50 -0.14 -3.00
C LYS A 68 0.40 -0.69 -4.08
N ASP A 69 1.44 -1.41 -3.66
CA ASP A 69 2.59 -1.67 -4.52
C ASP A 69 2.54 -3.04 -5.20
N GLN A 70 1.86 -4.03 -4.59
CA GLN A 70 1.90 -5.41 -5.06
C GLN A 70 0.54 -5.95 -5.48
N TRP A 71 -0.47 -5.81 -4.62
CA TRP A 71 -1.75 -6.47 -4.81
C TRP A 71 -2.88 -5.65 -4.23
N ILE A 72 -3.80 -5.21 -5.08
CA ILE A 72 -5.01 -4.52 -4.63
C ILE A 72 -5.87 -5.52 -3.85
N LEU A 73 -6.02 -5.29 -2.55
CA LEU A 73 -6.74 -6.19 -1.66
C LEU A 73 -8.20 -6.32 -2.10
N ARG A 74 -8.64 -7.56 -2.22
CA ARG A 74 -10.05 -7.90 -2.40
C ARG A 74 -10.77 -7.68 -1.07
N TYR A 75 -11.98 -7.14 -1.16
CA TYR A 75 -12.84 -6.84 -0.04
C TYR A 75 -14.07 -7.75 -0.06
N PRO A 76 -14.62 -8.17 1.09
CA PRO A 76 -15.80 -9.03 1.13
C PRO A 76 -17.00 -8.41 0.41
N SER A 77 -17.58 -9.16 -0.53
CA SER A 77 -18.88 -8.87 -1.13
C SER A 77 -19.98 -9.65 -0.39
N LYS A 78 -21.19 -9.10 -0.37
CA LYS A 78 -22.34 -9.64 0.37
C LYS A 78 -22.79 -11.05 -0.09
N GLU A 79 -22.29 -11.53 -1.23
CA GLU A 79 -22.60 -12.86 -1.76
C GLU A 79 -22.00 -14.01 -0.93
N VAL A 80 -21.01 -13.73 -0.06
CA VAL A 80 -20.30 -14.75 0.72
C VAL A 80 -20.99 -15.08 2.06
N SER A 81 -21.97 -14.27 2.51
CA SER A 81 -22.68 -14.52 3.77
C SER A 81 -24.07 -15.12 3.52
N THR A 82 -24.20 -16.43 3.75
CA THR A 82 -25.50 -17.14 3.76
C THR A 82 -26.39 -16.76 4.96
N ASP A 83 -25.84 -16.06 5.96
CA ASP A 83 -26.58 -15.57 7.14
C ASP A 83 -26.69 -14.04 7.12
N SER A 84 -27.93 -13.55 7.25
CA SER A 84 -28.35 -12.21 6.81
C SER A 84 -28.24 -11.08 7.84
N SER A 85 -27.39 -11.15 8.86
CA SER A 85 -27.41 -10.11 9.93
C SER A 85 -26.08 -9.54 10.43
N THR A 86 -24.92 -10.17 10.22
CA THR A 86 -23.64 -9.67 10.77
C THR A 86 -22.56 -9.48 9.71
N TRP A 87 -22.03 -8.25 9.63
CA TRP A 87 -20.88 -7.95 8.78
C TRP A 87 -19.59 -8.50 9.43
N PRO A 88 -18.67 -9.08 8.66
CA PRO A 88 -17.45 -9.68 9.21
C PRO A 88 -16.43 -8.64 9.67
N LEU A 89 -16.55 -7.40 9.18
CA LEU A 89 -15.63 -6.30 9.48
C LEU A 89 -16.30 -5.26 10.37
N SER A 90 -15.56 -4.82 11.38
CA SER A 90 -16.01 -3.87 12.40
C SER A 90 -15.38 -2.48 12.20
N ILE A 91 -14.06 -2.40 12.21
CA ILE A 91 -13.26 -1.16 12.13
C ILE A 91 -12.89 -0.84 10.69
N LEU A 92 -12.42 -1.82 9.92
CA LEU A 92 -12.01 -1.66 8.52
C LEU A 92 -13.20 -1.70 7.55
N ARG A 93 -14.43 -1.54 8.07
CA ARG A 93 -15.64 -1.49 7.29
C ARG A 93 -15.71 -0.20 6.45
N LEU A 94 -15.95 -0.38 5.16
CA LEU A 94 -16.19 0.72 4.23
C LEU A 94 -17.65 1.21 4.32
N ASP A 95 -17.90 2.25 5.12
CA ASP A 95 -19.19 2.95 5.09
C ASP A 95 -19.19 4.03 4.01
N LEU A 96 -19.81 3.73 2.87
CA LEU A 96 -20.11 4.70 1.82
C LEU A 96 -21.40 5.44 2.18
N LYS A 97 -21.30 6.64 2.75
CA LYS A 97 -22.44 7.54 2.95
C LYS A 97 -22.78 8.21 1.61
N LEU A 98 -23.45 7.51 0.70
CA LEU A 98 -24.19 8.14 -0.39
C LEU A 98 -25.65 8.31 0.04
N GLY A 99 -26.25 9.47 -0.24
CA GLY A 99 -27.57 9.87 0.27
C GLY A 99 -28.69 8.84 0.07
N ALA A 100 -29.73 8.95 0.91
CA ALA A 100 -31.02 8.23 0.95
C ALA A 100 -31.05 6.69 0.80
N THR A 101 -29.95 6.02 0.48
CA THR A 101 -29.88 4.57 0.23
C THR A 101 -28.97 3.92 1.27
N GLN A 102 -29.55 3.11 2.16
CA GLN A 102 -28.84 2.49 3.28
C GLN A 102 -27.95 1.28 2.87
N ASN A 103 -27.68 1.09 1.58
CA ASN A 103 -27.03 -0.12 1.06
C ASN A 103 -25.66 0.16 0.44
N ALA A 104 -24.74 0.70 1.25
CA ALA A 104 -23.33 0.91 0.88
C ALA A 104 -22.66 -0.36 0.29
N SER A 105 -23.11 -1.54 0.73
CA SER A 105 -22.51 -2.84 0.41
C SER A 105 -22.68 -3.33 -1.03
N ALA A 106 -23.83 -3.06 -1.64
CA ALA A 106 -24.11 -3.47 -3.02
C ALA A 106 -23.30 -2.63 -4.02
N LEU A 107 -22.92 -1.42 -3.60
CA LEU A 107 -22.08 -0.53 -4.38
C LEU A 107 -20.61 -0.96 -4.35
N VAL A 108 -20.11 -1.48 -3.22
CA VAL A 108 -18.72 -1.96 -3.12
C VAL A 108 -18.42 -3.10 -4.10
N SER A 109 -19.36 -4.00 -4.37
CA SER A 109 -19.20 -5.04 -5.39
C SER A 109 -19.26 -4.52 -6.83
N SER A 110 -19.83 -3.34 -7.06
CA SER A 110 -19.87 -2.68 -8.37
C SER A 110 -18.69 -1.75 -8.62
N LEU A 111 -17.91 -1.43 -7.58
CA LEU A 111 -16.73 -0.59 -7.68
C LEU A 111 -15.57 -1.36 -8.29
N GLU A 112 -14.78 -0.66 -9.09
CA GLU A 112 -13.50 -1.19 -9.57
C GLU A 112 -12.57 -1.51 -8.40
N LYS A 113 -11.77 -2.58 -8.56
CA LYS A 113 -10.84 -3.06 -7.52
C LYS A 113 -9.94 -1.94 -6.99
N SER A 114 -9.45 -1.08 -7.88
CA SER A 114 -8.60 0.10 -7.57
C SER A 114 -9.27 1.08 -6.61
N SER A 115 -10.57 1.34 -6.78
CA SER A 115 -11.33 2.27 -5.93
C SER A 115 -11.52 1.71 -4.53
N VAL A 116 -11.80 0.41 -4.42
CA VAL A 116 -11.91 -0.29 -3.13
C VAL A 116 -10.57 -0.28 -2.40
N GLY A 117 -9.46 -0.50 -3.11
CA GLY A 117 -8.10 -0.41 -2.56
C GLY A 117 -7.78 0.96 -1.97
N GLN A 118 -8.17 2.06 -2.64
CA GLN A 118 -7.97 3.43 -2.12
C GLN A 118 -8.82 3.72 -0.88
N LEU A 119 -10.08 3.29 -0.86
CA LEU A 119 -10.96 3.47 0.30
C LEU A 119 -10.45 2.69 1.53
N LEU A 120 -9.93 1.48 1.30
CA LEU A 120 -9.27 0.71 2.35
C LEU A 120 -8.00 1.40 2.85
N ASP A 121 -7.18 1.95 1.96
CA ASP A 121 -5.98 2.70 2.33
C ASP A 121 -6.31 3.84 3.31
N GLU A 122 -7.37 4.59 3.01
CA GLU A 122 -7.80 5.70 3.84
C GLU A 122 -8.26 5.23 5.23
N ARG A 123 -9.04 4.14 5.29
CA ARG A 123 -9.48 3.54 6.55
C ARG A 123 -8.34 2.98 7.39
N MET A 124 -7.39 2.29 6.76
CA MET A 124 -6.18 1.82 7.43
C MET A 124 -5.36 3.02 7.94
N SER A 125 -5.24 4.09 7.17
CA SER A 125 -4.54 5.31 7.62
C SER A 125 -5.19 5.99 8.82
N ARG A 126 -6.53 6.02 8.90
CA ARG A 126 -7.23 6.53 10.09
C ARG A 126 -7.01 5.63 11.31
N SER A 127 -7.07 4.31 11.10
CA SER A 127 -6.82 3.33 12.16
C SER A 127 -5.40 3.44 12.72
N LEU A 128 -4.40 3.68 11.87
CA LEU A 128 -3.02 3.94 12.29
C LEU A 128 -2.91 5.19 13.18
N LYS A 129 -3.60 6.28 12.85
CA LYS A 129 -3.64 7.49 13.69
C LYS A 129 -4.32 7.22 15.03
N HIS A 130 -5.41 6.46 15.03
CA HIS A 130 -6.12 6.10 16.26
C HIS A 130 -5.29 5.15 17.15
N LEU A 131 -4.55 4.20 16.58
CA LEU A 131 -3.59 3.40 17.34
C LEU A 131 -2.51 4.27 18.01
N GLN A 132 -2.05 5.32 17.34
CA GLN A 132 -1.10 6.27 17.92
C GLN A 132 -1.71 7.07 19.08
N SER A 133 -2.95 7.55 18.96
CA SER A 133 -3.62 8.25 20.07
C SER A 133 -3.85 7.33 21.26
N LEU A 134 -4.31 6.10 21.04
CA LEU A 134 -4.46 5.09 22.09
C LEU A 134 -3.13 4.78 22.78
N ARG A 135 -2.04 4.66 22.01
CA ARG A 135 -0.70 4.45 22.56
C ARG A 135 -0.27 5.59 23.48
N MET A 136 -0.43 6.84 23.05
CA MET A 136 -0.07 8.00 23.87
C MET A 136 -0.86 8.01 25.18
N ARG A 137 -2.16 7.72 25.11
CA ARG A 137 -3.04 7.62 26.28
C ARG A 137 -2.64 6.52 27.26
N ILE A 138 -2.20 5.36 26.76
CA ILE A 138 -1.80 4.23 27.61
C ILE A 138 -0.45 4.51 28.29
N ILE A 139 0.46 5.20 27.60
CA ILE A 139 1.77 5.58 28.14
C ILE A 139 1.61 6.63 29.24
N ASP A 140 0.63 7.53 29.12
CA ASP A 140 0.32 8.51 30.14
C ASP A 140 -0.03 7.81 31.47
N THR A 141 0.81 8.07 32.49
CA THR A 141 0.66 7.50 33.82
C THR A 141 -0.41 8.21 34.63
N GLN A 142 -0.84 9.41 34.26
CA GLN A 142 -1.78 10.19 35.07
C GLN A 142 -3.20 9.68 34.95
N SER A 143 -3.84 9.36 36.06
CA SER A 143 -5.28 9.11 36.07
C SER A 143 -6.01 10.44 36.19
N LYS A 144 -6.71 10.85 35.13
CA LYS A 144 -7.44 12.12 35.16
C LYS A 144 -8.83 11.94 35.75
N VAL A 145 -9.14 12.74 36.76
CA VAL A 145 -10.41 12.70 37.49
C VAL A 145 -11.18 13.98 37.24
N LEU A 146 -12.31 13.87 36.53
CA LEU A 146 -13.19 15.00 36.28
C LEU A 146 -14.13 15.22 37.46
N VAL A 147 -14.06 16.37 38.11
CA VAL A 147 -15.00 16.80 39.14
C VAL A 147 -16.04 17.72 38.49
N THR A 148 -17.30 17.28 38.46
CA THR A 148 -18.39 18.03 37.83
C THR A 148 -19.69 17.91 38.63
N GLY A 149 -20.70 18.69 38.28
CA GLY A 149 -21.97 18.76 39.01
C GLY A 149 -22.69 20.08 38.82
N ASP A 150 -23.86 20.19 39.44
CA ASP A 150 -24.69 21.40 39.37
C ASP A 150 -23.94 22.66 39.88
N LEU A 151 -24.40 23.82 39.43
CA LEU A 151 -23.99 25.10 39.98
C LEU A 151 -24.21 25.11 41.50
N ASN A 152 -23.24 25.61 42.26
CA ASN A 152 -23.29 25.71 43.72
C ASN A 152 -23.42 24.38 44.50
N ALA A 153 -23.09 23.25 43.87
CA ALA A 153 -22.96 21.94 44.54
C ALA A 153 -21.74 21.86 45.49
N GLY A 154 -20.82 22.83 45.41
CA GLY A 154 -19.59 22.87 46.20
C GLY A 154 -18.44 22.06 45.59
N LYS A 155 -18.30 22.10 44.25
CA LYS A 155 -17.25 21.41 43.48
C LYS A 155 -15.84 21.91 43.84
N SER A 156 -15.61 23.21 43.71
CA SER A 156 -14.32 23.83 44.03
C SER A 156 -13.99 23.72 45.53
N THR A 157 -14.98 23.85 46.42
CA THR A 157 -14.81 23.56 47.86
C THR A 157 -14.43 22.10 48.12
N PHE A 158 -15.00 21.16 47.36
CA PHE A 158 -14.66 19.75 47.45
C PHE A 158 -13.23 19.48 46.99
N ILE A 159 -12.78 20.12 45.91
CA ILE A 159 -11.40 20.03 45.43
C ILE A 159 -10.43 20.61 46.47
N ASN A 160 -10.70 21.79 47.02
CA ASN A 160 -9.87 22.37 48.07
C ASN A 160 -9.82 21.47 49.32
N ALA A 161 -10.92 20.81 49.67
CA ALA A 161 -10.96 19.83 50.75
C ALA A 161 -10.11 18.58 50.47
N LEU A 162 -10.13 18.06 49.23
CA LEU A 162 -9.27 16.96 48.79
C LEU A 162 -7.79 17.36 48.83
N MET A 163 -7.47 18.58 48.39
CA MET A 163 -6.12 19.14 48.37
C MET A 163 -5.62 19.60 49.74
N ARG A 164 -6.52 19.73 50.73
CA ARG A 164 -6.24 20.30 52.08
C ARG A 164 -5.62 21.70 52.03
N ARG A 165 -5.88 22.43 50.95
CA ARG A 165 -5.38 23.78 50.67
C ARG A 165 -6.47 24.53 49.93
N ASP A 166 -6.60 25.80 50.23
CA ASP A 166 -7.47 26.70 49.48
C ASP A 166 -6.74 27.10 48.18
N LEU A 167 -7.09 26.43 47.08
CA LEU A 167 -6.40 26.56 45.80
C LEU A 167 -7.33 27.17 44.75
N VAL A 168 -8.44 26.49 44.45
CA VAL A 168 -9.42 26.94 43.45
C VAL A 168 -10.37 27.94 44.10
N PRO A 169 -10.71 29.07 43.45
CA PRO A 169 -11.61 30.06 44.03
C PRO A 169 -12.98 29.47 44.40
N THR A 170 -13.51 29.86 45.56
CA THR A 170 -14.85 29.47 46.03
C THR A 170 -15.69 30.70 46.36
N ASP A 171 -16.81 30.91 45.66
CA ASP A 171 -17.81 31.93 46.01
C ASP A 171 -19.24 31.36 45.87
N GLN A 172 -20.23 32.14 46.31
CA GLN A 172 -21.65 31.89 46.09
C GLN A 172 -22.10 32.19 44.65
N GLN A 173 -21.36 33.06 43.95
CA GLN A 173 -21.52 33.28 42.51
C GLN A 173 -20.75 32.21 41.73
N PRO A 174 -21.18 31.84 40.51
CA PRO A 174 -20.42 30.91 39.67
C PRO A 174 -18.99 31.44 39.47
N CYS A 175 -17.99 30.71 39.99
CA CYS A 175 -16.57 31.08 39.86
C CYS A 175 -15.81 30.21 38.85
N THR A 176 -16.50 29.22 38.28
CA THR A 176 -15.90 28.20 37.40
C THR A 176 -16.55 28.33 36.02
N SER A 177 -16.10 29.29 35.23
CA SER A 177 -16.42 29.44 33.80
C SER A 177 -15.39 28.73 32.92
N VAL A 178 -14.20 28.48 33.46
CA VAL A 178 -13.00 27.94 32.78
C VAL A 178 -12.64 26.57 33.35
N PHE A 179 -12.13 25.66 32.52
CA PHE A 179 -11.61 24.37 32.98
C PHE A 179 -10.26 24.54 33.67
N CYS A 180 -10.11 23.91 34.84
CA CYS A 180 -8.90 23.96 35.64
C CYS A 180 -8.40 22.55 35.94
N GLU A 181 -7.22 22.21 35.44
CA GLU A 181 -6.53 20.96 35.74
C GLU A 181 -5.48 21.22 36.83
N ILE A 182 -5.49 20.41 37.88
CA ILE A 182 -4.57 20.46 39.00
C ILE A 182 -3.62 19.26 38.89
N HIS A 183 -2.34 19.59 38.79
CA HIS A 183 -1.23 18.68 38.51
C HIS A 183 -0.18 18.74 39.62
N ASP A 184 0.60 17.67 39.77
CA ASP A 184 1.68 17.62 40.75
C ASP A 184 2.93 18.34 40.23
N ALA A 185 3.29 19.47 40.86
CA ALA A 185 4.43 20.27 40.48
C ALA A 185 5.77 19.51 40.59
N GLU A 186 5.93 18.57 41.52
CA GLU A 186 7.20 17.85 41.70
C GLU A 186 7.55 17.00 40.49
N ARG A 187 6.56 16.32 39.91
CA ARG A 187 6.73 15.40 38.77
C ARG A 187 6.71 16.12 37.43
N GLU A 188 5.83 17.10 37.28
CA GLU A 188 5.50 17.65 35.97
C GLU A 188 6.12 19.01 35.69
N ASN A 189 6.53 19.72 36.75
CA ASN A 189 7.04 21.08 36.60
C ASN A 189 8.31 21.37 37.42
N ASN A 190 9.16 20.37 37.61
CA ASN A 190 10.44 20.51 38.32
C ASN A 190 10.29 21.13 39.73
N GLY A 191 9.17 20.85 40.41
CA GLY A 191 8.83 21.37 41.73
C GLY A 191 8.39 22.84 41.77
N ARG A 192 8.01 23.43 40.63
CA ARG A 192 7.59 24.84 40.55
C ARG A 192 6.07 24.98 40.57
N GLU A 193 5.59 25.78 41.53
CA GLU A 193 4.18 26.17 41.62
C GLU A 193 3.86 27.32 40.65
N GLU A 194 2.98 27.07 39.69
CA GLU A 194 2.53 28.08 38.71
C GLU A 194 1.30 27.61 37.92
N VAL A 195 0.69 28.56 37.20
CA VAL A 195 -0.45 28.32 36.32
C VAL A 195 -0.02 28.53 34.87
N HIS A 196 -0.28 27.55 34.03
CA HIS A 196 -0.16 27.67 32.58
C HIS A 196 -1.54 27.92 31.98
N LEU A 197 -1.74 29.08 31.38
CA LEU A 197 -2.93 29.41 30.61
C LEU A 197 -2.74 28.94 29.17
N VAL A 198 -3.51 27.91 28.79
CA VAL A 198 -3.39 27.18 27.53
C VAL A 198 -4.61 27.46 26.67
N ARG A 199 -4.41 28.05 25.49
CA ARG A 199 -5.51 28.32 24.54
C ARG A 199 -5.68 27.23 23.49
N ASP A 200 -4.59 26.56 23.14
CA ASP A 200 -4.59 25.42 22.23
C ASP A 200 -3.94 24.22 22.91
N VAL A 201 -4.80 23.34 23.44
CA VAL A 201 -4.40 22.12 24.17
C VAL A 201 -3.55 21.19 23.29
N SER A 202 -3.80 21.16 21.98
CA SER A 202 -3.09 20.26 21.06
C SER A 202 -1.64 20.66 20.81
N SER A 203 -1.33 21.95 21.00
CA SER A 203 0.01 22.52 20.82
C SER A 203 0.81 22.65 22.11
N TYR A 204 0.19 22.35 23.25
CA TYR A 204 0.77 22.56 24.58
C TYR A 204 1.99 21.69 24.82
N ASP A 205 3.08 22.33 25.24
CA ASP A 205 4.29 21.66 25.69
C ASP A 205 4.86 22.42 26.89
N ALA A 206 4.94 21.73 28.04
CA ALA A 206 5.43 22.32 29.30
C ALA A 206 6.87 22.83 29.19
N GLU A 207 7.71 22.19 28.36
CA GLU A 207 9.10 22.62 28.13
C GLU A 207 9.19 23.84 27.23
N ASN A 208 8.14 24.11 26.43
CA ASN A 208 8.12 25.21 25.48
C ASN A 208 7.21 26.34 25.95
N SER A 209 7.82 27.35 26.58
CA SER A 209 7.13 28.54 27.11
C SER A 209 6.45 29.44 26.07
N SER A 210 6.57 29.15 24.78
CA SER A 210 5.82 29.87 23.72
C SER A 210 4.39 29.34 23.54
N THR A 211 4.09 28.15 24.07
CA THR A 211 2.81 27.47 23.89
C THR A 211 1.77 27.84 24.97
N TYR A 212 2.19 28.51 26.04
CA TYR A 212 1.34 28.89 27.17
C TYR A 212 1.72 30.24 27.77
N THR A 213 0.81 30.84 28.52
CA THR A 213 1.10 32.03 29.34
C THR A 213 1.26 31.63 30.80
N ARG A 214 2.42 31.94 31.41
CA ARG A 214 2.72 31.62 32.82
C ARG A 214 2.18 32.69 33.76
N ARG A 215 1.48 32.27 34.82
CA ARG A 215 0.96 33.12 35.91
C ARG A 215 1.24 32.48 37.28
N SER A 216 1.11 33.25 38.35
CA SER A 216 1.24 32.74 39.73
C SER A 216 -0.04 32.01 40.17
N LEU A 217 0.07 31.03 41.08
CA LEU A 217 -1.10 30.42 41.73
C LEU A 217 -1.91 31.45 42.53
N ASP A 218 -1.26 32.46 43.12
CA ASP A 218 -1.94 33.50 43.90
C ASP A 218 -2.84 34.39 43.02
N GLU A 219 -2.61 34.41 41.71
CA GLU A 219 -3.39 35.17 40.74
C GLU A 219 -4.56 34.37 40.16
N LEU A 220 -4.77 33.12 40.59
CA LEU A 220 -5.76 32.23 40.01
C LEU A 220 -7.17 32.83 40.04
N GLU A 221 -7.59 33.40 41.17
CA GLU A 221 -8.89 34.08 41.32
C GLU A 221 -9.04 35.25 40.33
N ALA A 222 -7.99 36.03 40.12
CA ALA A 222 -7.99 37.12 39.15
C ALA A 222 -8.07 36.61 37.69
N ILE A 223 -7.41 35.50 37.38
CA ILE A 223 -7.47 34.87 36.04
C ILE A 223 -8.88 34.38 35.73
N PHE A 224 -9.56 33.74 36.70
CA PHE A 224 -10.94 33.30 36.53
C PHE A 224 -11.87 34.50 36.22
N ALA A 225 -11.73 35.60 36.96
CA ALA A 225 -12.50 36.82 36.71
C ALA A 225 -12.19 37.46 35.34
N GLU A 226 -10.89 37.55 34.98
CA GLU A 226 -10.44 38.11 33.69
C GLU A 226 -10.97 37.33 32.49
N GLU A 227 -11.05 35.99 32.58
CA GLU A 227 -11.54 35.15 31.49
C GLU A 227 -13.07 35.05 31.45
N GLU A 228 -13.76 35.17 32.60
CA GLU A 228 -15.22 35.23 32.64
C GLU A 228 -15.77 36.52 31.98
N ASP A 229 -15.08 37.66 32.15
CA ASP A 229 -15.44 38.93 31.53
C ASP A 229 -15.24 38.95 29.99
N LYS A 230 -14.47 38.00 29.44
CA LYS A 230 -14.18 37.87 28.01
C LYS A 230 -15.22 37.00 27.31
N GLU A 231 -16.47 37.48 27.25
CA GLU A 231 -17.59 36.77 26.61
C GLU A 231 -17.43 36.53 25.08
N ASP A 232 -16.41 37.12 24.43
CA ASP A 232 -16.23 37.14 22.96
C ASP A 232 -15.36 36.01 22.37
N GLU A 233 -14.76 35.12 23.17
CA GLU A 233 -13.94 34.00 22.66
C GLU A 233 -14.76 32.72 22.45
N SER A 234 -14.56 32.03 21.33
CA SER A 234 -15.36 30.86 20.94
C SER A 234 -15.13 29.62 21.81
N GLU A 235 -13.98 29.52 22.49
CA GLU A 235 -13.63 28.43 23.41
C GLU A 235 -12.83 29.00 24.60
N PRO A 236 -13.22 28.72 25.85
CA PRO A 236 -12.46 29.16 27.02
C PRO A 236 -11.11 28.44 27.09
N PRO A 237 -10.04 29.09 27.62
CA PRO A 237 -8.76 28.44 27.80
C PRO A 237 -8.84 27.28 28.80
N VAL A 238 -7.83 26.41 28.79
CA VAL A 238 -7.62 25.42 29.86
C VAL A 238 -6.51 25.93 30.77
N LEU A 239 -6.78 25.99 32.07
CA LEU A 239 -5.80 26.35 33.08
C LEU A 239 -5.13 25.08 33.60
N LYS A 240 -3.81 24.95 33.47
CA LYS A 240 -3.04 23.89 34.12
C LYS A 240 -2.31 24.46 35.32
N CYS A 241 -2.77 24.11 36.50
CA CYS A 241 -2.25 24.54 37.79
C CYS A 241 -1.31 23.48 38.36
N PHE A 242 -0.03 23.81 38.47
CA PHE A 242 0.96 22.95 39.12
C PHE A 242 1.08 23.37 40.58
N CYS A 243 0.78 22.47 41.50
CA CYS A 243 0.90 22.73 42.93
C CYS A 243 1.74 21.65 43.64
N LEU A 244 2.43 22.06 44.70
CA LEU A 244 3.10 21.13 45.60
C LEU A 244 2.08 20.62 46.61
N ASN A 245 2.17 19.33 46.92
CA ASN A 245 1.33 18.72 47.93
C ASN A 245 1.71 19.17 49.34
N ALA A 246 0.71 19.40 50.18
CA ALA A 246 0.89 19.73 51.59
C ALA A 246 1.17 18.50 52.49
N ARG A 247 1.03 17.27 51.97
CA ARG A 247 1.23 15.99 52.70
C ARG A 247 2.63 15.41 52.48
N GLU A 248 3.09 14.58 53.43
CA GLU A 248 4.20 13.64 53.17
C GLU A 248 3.79 12.61 52.10
N VAL A 249 4.74 12.15 51.29
CA VAL A 249 4.59 11.40 50.02
C VAL A 249 3.64 10.18 50.05
N HIS A 250 3.33 9.62 51.23
CA HIS A 250 2.49 8.42 51.38
C HIS A 250 1.01 8.66 51.68
N GLU A 251 0.61 9.92 51.89
CA GLU A 251 -0.80 10.26 52.13
C GLU A 251 -1.37 11.20 51.07
N SER A 252 -0.57 11.67 50.11
CA SER A 252 -1.09 12.60 49.09
C SER A 252 -2.02 11.89 48.10
N LEU A 253 -3.12 12.57 47.73
CA LEU A 253 -4.06 12.11 46.72
C LEU A 253 -3.49 12.29 45.31
N LEU A 254 -2.72 13.34 45.04
CA LEU A 254 -2.12 13.55 43.71
C LEU A 254 -0.98 12.56 43.43
N HIS A 255 -0.28 12.13 44.49
CA HIS A 255 0.82 11.18 44.37
C HIS A 255 0.95 10.30 45.61
N ASN A 256 0.84 8.98 45.46
CA ASN A 256 1.07 8.03 46.55
C ASN A 256 2.03 6.89 46.15
N GLY A 257 3.05 7.19 45.34
CA GLY A 257 4.05 6.24 44.86
C GLY A 257 3.56 5.17 43.87
N ALA A 258 2.25 4.87 43.85
CA ALA A 258 1.62 3.91 42.95
C ALA A 258 0.88 4.58 41.78
N VAL A 259 0.16 5.67 42.00
CA VAL A 259 -0.64 6.34 40.94
C VAL A 259 -0.44 7.85 41.01
N ASP A 260 -0.27 8.46 39.83
CA ASP A 260 -0.33 9.90 39.64
C ASP A 260 -1.77 10.28 39.28
N ILE A 261 -2.35 11.26 39.97
CA ILE A 261 -3.73 11.69 39.77
C ILE A 261 -3.73 13.17 39.38
N ALA A 262 -4.41 13.50 38.29
CA ALA A 262 -4.70 14.89 37.90
C ALA A 262 -6.18 15.17 38.14
N LEU A 263 -6.50 16.21 38.89
CA LEU A 263 -7.88 16.61 39.18
C LEU A 263 -8.32 17.68 38.19
N ILE A 264 -9.52 17.57 37.63
CA ILE A 264 -10.07 18.56 36.70
C ILE A 264 -11.33 19.16 37.32
N ASP A 265 -11.31 20.45 37.65
CA ASP A 265 -12.52 21.20 38.01
C ASP A 265 -13.24 21.62 36.72
N ALA A 266 -14.47 21.17 36.57
CA ALA A 266 -15.33 21.52 35.45
C ALA A 266 -16.31 22.64 35.83
N PRO A 267 -16.70 23.48 34.86
CA PRO A 267 -17.76 24.46 35.07
C PRO A 267 -19.06 23.81 35.53
N GLY A 268 -19.87 24.57 36.29
CA GLY A 268 -21.16 24.08 36.77
C GLY A 268 -22.17 23.85 35.64
N LEU A 269 -22.95 22.78 35.75
CA LEU A 269 -23.83 22.34 34.66
C LEU A 269 -25.02 23.31 34.41
N ASN A 270 -25.07 23.88 33.21
CA ASN A 270 -26.18 24.57 32.56
C ASN A 270 -26.36 24.03 31.11
N GLN A 271 -27.40 24.41 30.37
CA GLN A 271 -27.75 23.71 29.11
C GLN A 271 -26.63 23.72 28.05
N ASP A 272 -25.82 24.77 27.98
CA ASP A 272 -24.70 24.88 27.04
C ASP A 272 -23.43 24.22 27.58
N SER A 273 -23.09 24.41 28.86
CA SER A 273 -21.93 23.76 29.50
C SER A 273 -22.10 22.24 29.69
N VAL A 274 -23.33 21.71 29.78
CA VAL A 274 -23.56 20.26 29.83
C VAL A 274 -23.02 19.59 28.57
N LYS A 275 -23.23 20.22 27.40
CA LYS A 275 -22.71 19.68 26.14
C LYS A 275 -21.19 19.74 26.11
N THR A 276 -20.61 20.88 26.47
CA THR A 276 -19.14 21.06 26.50
C THR A 276 -18.48 20.12 27.49
N THR A 277 -19.00 20.01 28.71
CA THR A 277 -18.48 19.11 29.75
C THR A 277 -18.64 17.63 29.37
N ALA A 278 -19.77 17.27 28.73
CA ALA A 278 -19.97 15.91 28.24
C ALA A 278 -19.07 15.58 27.04
N LEU A 279 -18.74 16.55 26.19
CA LEU A 279 -17.76 16.38 25.12
C LEU A 279 -16.37 16.20 25.69
N PHE A 280 -15.96 17.05 26.64
CA PHE A 280 -14.68 16.91 27.34
C PHE A 280 -14.57 15.56 28.08
N ALA A 281 -15.64 15.10 28.72
CA ALA A 281 -15.69 13.77 29.35
C ALA A 281 -15.59 12.59 28.35
N ARG A 282 -15.93 12.82 27.08
CA ARG A 282 -15.76 11.85 25.99
C ARG A 282 -14.39 11.92 25.36
N GLU A 283 -13.74 13.08 25.40
CA GLU A 283 -12.33 13.16 25.03
C GLU A 283 -11.59 12.16 25.92
N GLU A 284 -10.78 11.32 25.27
CA GLU A 284 -10.26 10.07 25.84
C GLU A 284 -9.32 10.27 27.05
N GLU A 285 -9.19 11.48 27.56
CA GLU A 285 -8.28 11.84 28.63
C GLU A 285 -8.82 11.52 30.03
N ILE A 286 -10.15 11.45 30.24
CA ILE A 286 -10.74 11.26 31.58
C ILE A 286 -10.95 9.78 31.92
N ASP A 287 -10.44 9.35 33.08
CA ASP A 287 -10.57 7.98 33.55
C ASP A 287 -11.77 7.78 34.47
N VAL A 288 -12.03 8.77 35.34
CA VAL A 288 -13.08 8.73 36.37
C VAL A 288 -13.81 10.06 36.41
N ILE A 289 -15.14 9.98 36.56
CA ILE A 289 -16.00 11.14 36.75
C ILE A 289 -16.48 11.14 38.20
N VAL A 290 -16.22 12.22 38.91
CA VAL A 290 -16.74 12.52 40.25
C VAL A 290 -17.86 13.55 40.11
N PHE A 291 -19.08 13.11 40.36
CA PHE A 291 -20.28 13.92 40.28
C PHE A 291 -20.69 14.44 41.66
N VAL A 292 -20.53 15.75 41.88
CA VAL A 292 -20.86 16.42 43.14
C VAL A 292 -22.30 16.91 43.11
N VAL A 293 -23.08 16.52 44.12
CA VAL A 293 -24.49 16.86 44.29
C VAL A 293 -24.67 17.56 45.62
N SER A 294 -25.40 18.68 45.64
CA SER A 294 -25.82 19.28 46.91
C SER A 294 -26.92 18.43 47.55
N ALA A 295 -26.75 18.02 48.82
CA ALA A 295 -27.75 17.28 49.58
C ALA A 295 -29.08 18.05 49.76
N GLU A 296 -29.03 19.38 49.68
CA GLU A 296 -30.18 20.28 49.78
C GLU A 296 -31.05 20.24 48.51
N ASN A 297 -30.43 19.98 47.36
CA ASN A 297 -31.06 20.03 46.06
C ASN A 297 -31.40 18.62 45.55
N HIS A 298 -32.40 18.52 44.68
CA HIS A 298 -32.63 17.31 43.90
C HIS A 298 -31.78 17.41 42.62
N PHE A 299 -31.42 16.27 42.00
CA PHE A 299 -30.76 16.29 40.68
C PHE A 299 -31.55 17.16 39.70
N THR A 300 -30.88 18.15 39.12
CA THR A 300 -31.47 18.97 38.07
C THR A 300 -31.63 18.15 36.77
N LEU A 301 -32.38 18.68 35.81
CA LEU A 301 -32.47 18.06 34.48
C LEU A 301 -31.10 18.01 33.80
N SER A 302 -30.29 19.07 33.94
CA SER A 302 -28.92 19.13 33.45
C SER A 302 -28.04 18.02 34.04
N ALA A 303 -28.13 17.79 35.35
CA ALA A 303 -27.43 16.71 36.04
C ALA A 303 -27.86 15.33 35.55
N CYS A 304 -29.17 15.11 35.38
CA CYS A 304 -29.71 13.85 34.87
C CYS A 304 -29.25 13.56 33.43
N GLU A 305 -29.29 14.55 32.53
CA GLU A 305 -28.81 14.41 31.15
C GLU A 305 -27.31 14.12 31.10
N PHE A 306 -26.51 14.82 31.91
CA PHE A 306 -25.08 14.55 32.01
C PHE A 306 -24.83 13.11 32.49
N LEU A 307 -25.47 12.66 33.59
CA LEU A 307 -25.25 11.33 34.14
C LEU A 307 -25.71 10.20 33.20
N LEU A 308 -26.79 10.40 32.45
CA LEU A 308 -27.22 9.44 31.42
C LEU A 308 -26.18 9.34 30.29
N ASN A 309 -25.64 10.47 29.84
CA ASN A 309 -24.60 10.47 28.81
C ASN A 309 -23.28 9.87 29.33
N ALA A 310 -22.87 10.27 30.53
CA ALA A 310 -21.66 9.80 31.19
C ALA A 310 -21.72 8.30 31.51
N SER A 311 -22.86 7.77 31.96
CA SER A 311 -23.01 6.34 32.29
C SER A 311 -22.97 5.43 31.06
N ASN A 312 -23.39 5.91 29.89
CA ASN A 312 -23.27 5.20 28.63
C ASN A 312 -21.81 5.15 28.14
N GLU A 313 -21.05 6.22 28.37
CA GLU A 313 -19.66 6.32 27.95
C GLU A 313 -18.71 5.62 28.95
N LYS A 314 -18.90 5.91 30.23
CA LYS A 314 -18.15 5.37 31.36
C LYS A 314 -19.11 4.58 32.23
N ALA A 315 -18.86 3.28 32.35
CA ALA A 315 -19.73 2.36 33.07
C ALA A 315 -20.01 2.74 34.54
N TYR A 316 -19.17 3.57 35.17
CA TYR A 316 -19.24 3.93 36.58
C TYR A 316 -18.98 5.42 36.75
N VAL A 317 -19.77 6.06 37.61
CA VAL A 317 -19.61 7.47 38.02
C VAL A 317 -19.53 7.49 39.54
N PHE A 318 -18.54 8.20 40.07
CA PHE A 318 -18.36 8.35 41.51
C PHE A 318 -19.24 9.51 42.00
N VAL A 319 -20.14 9.33 42.96
CA VAL A 319 -21.11 10.36 43.37
C VAL A 319 -20.82 10.86 44.77
N VAL A 320 -20.64 12.17 44.90
CA VAL A 320 -20.38 12.85 46.18
C VAL A 320 -21.56 13.74 46.52
N VAL A 321 -22.29 13.38 47.57
CA VAL A 321 -23.40 14.17 48.12
C VAL A 321 -22.85 15.10 49.20
N ASN A 322 -22.62 16.35 48.83
CA ASN A 322 -22.04 17.40 49.67
C ASN A 322 -23.12 18.15 50.49
N LYS A 323 -22.72 18.91 51.51
CA LYS A 323 -23.61 19.63 52.45
C LYS A 323 -24.56 18.71 53.22
N PHE A 324 -24.17 17.45 53.43
CA PHE A 324 -25.06 16.46 54.02
C PHE A 324 -25.45 16.77 55.48
N ASP A 325 -24.60 17.48 56.22
CA ASP A 325 -24.87 17.85 57.62
C ASP A 325 -25.97 18.88 57.80
N GLN A 326 -26.26 19.66 56.76
CA GLN A 326 -27.35 20.64 56.76
C GLN A 326 -28.73 19.94 56.74
N ILE A 327 -28.76 18.64 56.41
CA ILE A 327 -29.98 17.84 56.32
C ILE A 327 -30.38 17.25 57.67
N ARG A 328 -31.53 17.68 58.18
CA ARG A 328 -32.12 17.13 59.42
C ARG A 328 -32.49 15.65 59.32
N ASN A 329 -33.12 15.25 58.21
CA ASN A 329 -33.56 13.86 57.99
C ASN A 329 -32.62 13.15 57.00
N LYS A 330 -31.48 12.69 57.53
CA LYS A 330 -30.40 12.05 56.79
C LYS A 330 -30.85 10.80 56.03
N GLU A 331 -31.67 9.94 56.64
CA GLU A 331 -32.17 8.70 56.01
C GLU A 331 -33.07 8.97 54.79
N LYS A 332 -33.98 9.94 54.89
CA LYS A 332 -34.88 10.29 53.78
C LYS A 332 -34.10 10.84 52.60
N CYS A 333 -33.09 11.67 52.85
CA CYS A 333 -32.20 12.20 51.80
C CYS A 333 -31.43 11.05 51.12
N ARG A 334 -30.76 10.20 51.91
CA ARG A 334 -30.00 9.04 51.39
C ARG A 334 -30.84 8.15 50.49
N ARG A 335 -32.05 7.78 50.93
CA ARG A 335 -32.96 6.94 50.14
C ARG A 335 -33.37 7.58 48.82
N ARG A 336 -33.68 8.89 48.83
CA ARG A 336 -34.09 9.62 47.62
C ARG A 336 -32.97 9.71 46.59
N VAL A 337 -31.76 10.06 47.03
CA VAL A 337 -30.61 10.17 46.14
C VAL A 337 -30.28 8.81 45.51
N LEU A 338 -30.25 7.74 46.31
CA LEU A 338 -29.98 6.40 45.81
C LEU A 338 -31.06 5.91 44.82
N GLU A 339 -32.33 6.25 45.05
CA GLU A 339 -33.43 5.91 44.14
C GLU A 339 -33.31 6.63 42.78
N GLN A 340 -32.81 7.87 42.78
CA GLN A 340 -32.51 8.61 41.54
C GLN A 340 -31.28 8.03 40.83
N ILE A 341 -30.20 7.72 41.56
CA ILE A 341 -29.01 7.09 40.99
C ILE A 341 -29.35 5.74 40.35
N ARG A 342 -30.24 4.95 40.97
CA ARG A 342 -30.71 3.67 40.40
C ARG A 342 -31.32 3.81 39.01
N GLN A 343 -32.00 4.93 38.73
CA GLN A 343 -32.61 5.19 37.43
C GLN A 343 -31.61 5.72 36.41
N LEU A 344 -30.66 6.55 36.85
CA LEU A 344 -29.70 7.24 35.97
C LEU A 344 -28.45 6.39 35.67
N SER A 345 -27.92 5.66 36.66
CA SER A 345 -26.72 4.84 36.57
C SER A 345 -26.87 3.56 37.40
N PRO A 346 -27.45 2.48 36.81
CA PRO A 346 -27.71 1.23 37.52
C PRO A 346 -26.46 0.58 38.12
N ARG A 347 -25.34 0.60 37.38
CA ARG A 347 -24.06 0.01 37.83
C ARG A 347 -23.47 0.76 39.04
N THR A 348 -23.61 2.07 39.07
CA THR A 348 -23.20 2.89 40.24
C THR A 348 -24.05 2.56 41.47
N TYR A 349 -25.34 2.25 41.27
CA TYR A 349 -26.23 1.84 42.36
C TYR A 349 -25.90 0.45 42.92
N GLU A 350 -25.51 -0.51 42.08
CA GLU A 350 -25.09 -1.85 42.51
C GLU A 350 -23.89 -1.82 43.47
N GLU A 351 -22.95 -0.90 43.23
CA GLU A 351 -21.74 -0.68 44.05
C GLU A 351 -21.84 0.59 44.91
N ALA A 352 -23.06 1.00 45.32
CA ALA A 352 -23.28 2.28 45.98
C ALA A 352 -22.55 2.47 47.33
N GLU A 353 -22.17 1.38 48.00
CA GLU A 353 -21.38 1.44 49.24
C GLU A 353 -19.96 1.98 49.00
N GLU A 354 -19.39 1.74 47.82
CA GLU A 354 -18.05 2.18 47.43
C GLU A 354 -18.05 3.46 46.58
N LEU A 355 -19.18 3.77 45.91
CA LEU A 355 -19.26 4.84 44.92
C LEU A 355 -20.11 6.04 45.33
N VAL A 356 -20.96 5.93 46.34
CA VAL A 356 -21.86 7.01 46.76
C VAL A 356 -21.54 7.45 48.18
N HIS A 357 -20.98 8.65 48.29
CA HIS A 357 -20.48 9.18 49.55
C HIS A 357 -21.28 10.40 50.00
N PHE A 358 -21.55 10.49 51.31
CA PHE A 358 -22.26 11.61 51.92
C PHE A 358 -21.29 12.36 52.83
N VAL A 359 -20.96 13.60 52.48
CA VAL A 359 -19.89 14.39 53.11
C VAL A 359 -20.29 15.86 53.28
N ASP A 360 -19.46 16.59 54.01
CA ASP A 360 -19.46 18.05 54.04
C ASP A 360 -18.03 18.57 53.82
N ALA A 361 -17.75 19.02 52.59
CA ALA A 361 -16.42 19.49 52.20
C ALA A 361 -15.98 20.75 52.96
N ARG A 362 -16.94 21.61 53.34
CA ARG A 362 -16.63 22.89 54.00
C ARG A 362 -16.10 22.67 55.42
N ALA A 363 -16.67 21.70 56.14
CA ALA A 363 -16.23 21.31 57.47
C ALA A 363 -14.80 20.75 57.50
N MET A 364 -14.30 20.25 56.37
CA MET A 364 -12.91 19.77 56.25
C MET A 364 -11.90 20.89 56.00
N CYS A 365 -12.31 21.98 55.36
CA CYS A 365 -11.48 23.16 55.12
C CYS A 365 -11.40 24.05 56.38
N GLU A 366 -12.54 24.23 57.06
CA GLU A 366 -12.64 24.98 58.31
C GLU A 366 -12.32 24.05 59.49
N THR A 367 -11.05 23.93 59.89
CA THR A 367 -10.63 23.19 61.10
C THR A 367 -11.30 23.81 62.33
N THR A 368 -12.50 23.35 62.66
CA THR A 368 -13.34 23.90 63.73
C THR A 368 -13.12 23.16 65.04
N ASN A 369 -13.09 23.93 66.13
CA ASN A 369 -12.69 23.56 67.49
C ASN A 369 -13.59 22.53 68.22
N ASP A 370 -14.52 21.84 67.55
CA ASP A 370 -15.41 20.84 68.15
C ASP A 370 -14.94 19.40 67.84
N ALA A 371 -14.21 18.81 68.79
CA ALA A 371 -13.47 17.55 68.63
C ALA A 371 -14.33 16.30 68.32
N ALA A 372 -15.62 16.30 68.65
CA ALA A 372 -16.48 15.11 68.50
C ALA A 372 -17.21 15.03 67.14
N SER A 373 -17.71 16.15 66.62
CA SER A 373 -18.32 16.22 65.29
C SER A 373 -17.26 16.26 64.18
N SER A 374 -16.09 16.86 64.47
CA SER A 374 -14.95 16.87 63.56
C SER A 374 -14.44 15.45 63.26
N ASN A 375 -14.48 14.53 64.23
CA ASN A 375 -13.93 13.18 64.06
C ASN A 375 -14.78 12.29 63.12
N ASP A 376 -16.12 12.33 63.23
CA ASP A 376 -17.05 11.59 62.35
C ASP A 376 -16.98 12.11 60.89
N GLN A 377 -16.79 13.43 60.70
CA GLN A 377 -16.60 13.99 59.35
C GLN A 377 -15.23 13.64 58.77
N ALA A 378 -14.18 13.71 59.58
CA ALA A 378 -12.85 13.29 59.17
C ALA A 378 -12.83 11.82 58.75
N GLU A 379 -13.56 10.95 59.47
CA GLU A 379 -13.69 9.52 59.14
C GLU A 379 -14.47 9.30 57.83
N ARG A 380 -15.59 9.99 57.62
CA ARG A 380 -16.35 9.92 56.35
C ARG A 380 -15.54 10.40 55.15
N PHE A 381 -14.78 11.48 55.33
CA PHE A 381 -13.96 12.04 54.27
C PHE A 381 -12.72 11.17 54.00
N ALA A 382 -12.11 10.59 55.04
CA ALA A 382 -11.03 9.62 54.89
C ALA A 382 -11.52 8.34 54.18
N ALA A 383 -12.73 7.86 54.50
CA ALA A 383 -13.35 6.74 53.80
C ALA A 383 -13.62 7.09 52.32
N LEU A 384 -14.05 8.32 52.04
CA LEU A 384 -14.19 8.83 50.67
C LEU A 384 -12.84 8.85 49.92
N GLU A 385 -11.80 9.45 50.51
CA GLU A 385 -10.45 9.51 49.93
C GLU A 385 -9.92 8.09 49.64
N SER A 386 -10.04 7.18 50.62
CA SER A 386 -9.61 5.78 50.49
C SER A 386 -10.38 5.03 49.41
N ASN A 387 -11.71 5.16 49.34
CA ASN A 387 -12.52 4.49 48.33
C ASN A 387 -12.25 5.06 46.94
N LEU A 388 -12.11 6.38 46.79
CA LEU A 388 -11.74 7.00 45.53
C LEU A 388 -10.38 6.49 45.05
N HIS A 389 -9.39 6.41 45.95
CA HIS A 389 -8.06 5.92 45.62
C HIS A 389 -8.08 4.43 45.23
N GLN A 390 -8.77 3.59 46.01
CA GLN A 390 -8.94 2.17 45.70
C GLN A 390 -9.70 1.94 44.39
N PHE A 391 -10.71 2.77 44.13
CA PHE A 391 -11.46 2.76 42.88
C PHE A 391 -10.55 3.11 41.70
N LEU A 392 -9.73 4.17 41.83
CA LEU A 392 -8.75 4.56 40.81
C LEU A 392 -7.75 3.41 40.58
N LEU A 393 -7.12 2.86 41.62
CA LEU A 393 -6.17 1.74 41.51
C LEU A 393 -6.78 0.52 40.80
N ARG A 394 -7.96 0.07 41.25
CA ARG A 394 -8.59 -1.15 40.71
C ARG A 394 -9.15 -0.96 39.31
N ARG A 395 -9.68 0.22 39.00
CA ARG A 395 -10.42 0.47 37.76
C ARG A 395 -9.57 1.16 36.70
N ARG A 396 -8.40 1.72 37.01
CA ARG A 396 -7.45 2.32 36.04
C ARG A 396 -7.10 1.34 34.93
N THR A 397 -6.79 0.08 35.26
CA THR A 397 -6.55 -0.98 34.26
C THR A 397 -7.75 -1.16 33.32
N LYS A 398 -8.96 -1.15 33.86
CA LYS A 398 -10.19 -1.32 33.06
C LYS A 398 -10.54 -0.06 32.26
N SER A 399 -10.36 1.15 32.82
CA SER A 399 -10.73 2.40 32.17
C SER A 399 -9.73 2.79 31.07
N LYS A 400 -8.43 2.58 31.31
CA LYS A 400 -7.34 2.92 30.37
C LYS A 400 -7.05 1.82 29.35
N LEU A 401 -6.86 0.57 29.79
CA LEU A 401 -6.34 -0.48 28.91
C LEU A 401 -7.44 -1.21 28.11
N LEU A 402 -8.65 -1.35 28.68
CA LEU A 402 -9.72 -2.11 28.03
C LEU A 402 -10.18 -1.52 26.69
N PRO A 403 -10.39 -0.20 26.53
CA PRO A 403 -10.78 0.38 25.25
C PRO A 403 -9.77 0.08 24.15
N ALA A 404 -8.48 0.28 24.43
CA ALA A 404 -7.41 0.00 23.48
C ALA A 404 -7.29 -1.50 23.16
N LYS A 405 -7.43 -2.37 24.16
CA LYS A 405 -7.49 -3.83 23.96
C LYS A 405 -8.65 -4.20 23.03
N THR A 406 -9.85 -3.71 23.31
CA THR A 406 -11.07 -4.02 22.54
C THR A 406 -10.93 -3.57 21.10
N TYR A 407 -10.39 -2.36 20.89
CA TYR A 407 -10.12 -1.83 19.58
C TYR A 407 -9.10 -2.70 18.83
N MET A 408 -7.98 -3.07 19.47
CA MET A 408 -6.96 -3.92 18.86
C MET A 408 -7.48 -5.31 18.51
N GLU A 409 -8.24 -5.97 19.40
CA GLU A 409 -8.81 -7.29 19.12
C GLU A 409 -9.73 -7.24 17.90
N ARG A 410 -10.59 -6.22 17.81
CA ARG A 410 -11.45 -6.00 16.64
C ARG A 410 -10.64 -5.73 15.37
N LEU A 411 -9.60 -4.90 15.45
CA LEU A 411 -8.78 -4.52 14.30
C LEU A 411 -7.96 -5.71 13.79
N LEU A 412 -7.36 -6.49 14.69
CA LEU A 412 -6.59 -7.68 14.34
C LEU A 412 -7.49 -8.76 13.73
N ASN A 413 -8.72 -8.92 14.24
CA ASN A 413 -9.70 -9.82 13.64
C ASN A 413 -10.09 -9.39 12.23
N ASP A 414 -10.34 -8.08 12.02
CA ASP A 414 -10.61 -7.52 10.70
C ASP A 414 -9.44 -7.75 9.73
N MET A 415 -8.19 -7.52 10.19
CA MET A 415 -6.98 -7.73 9.39
C MET A 415 -6.79 -9.21 9.05
N LEU A 416 -6.96 -10.11 10.03
CA LEU A 416 -6.86 -11.55 9.83
C LEU A 416 -7.87 -12.03 8.79
N PHE A 417 -9.12 -11.57 8.90
CA PHE A 417 -10.17 -11.88 7.94
C PHE A 417 -9.78 -11.41 6.51
N LEU A 418 -9.30 -10.17 6.36
CA LEU A 418 -8.88 -9.64 5.06
C LEU A 418 -7.72 -10.42 4.46
N VAL A 419 -6.74 -10.81 5.28
CA VAL A 419 -5.59 -11.62 4.83
C VAL A 419 -6.05 -13.00 4.38
N GLN A 420 -6.90 -13.69 5.15
CA GLN A 420 -7.43 -15.01 4.80
C GLN A 420 -8.26 -14.97 3.50
N LEU A 421 -9.10 -13.95 3.34
CA LEU A 421 -9.88 -13.74 2.12
C LEU A 421 -8.97 -13.59 0.89
N ASN A 422 -7.93 -12.78 1.00
CA ASN A 422 -6.99 -12.54 -0.09
C ASN A 422 -6.09 -13.73 -0.37
N GLU A 423 -5.70 -14.50 0.65
CA GLU A 423 -4.96 -15.74 0.48
C GLU A 423 -5.78 -16.78 -0.31
N SER A 424 -7.07 -16.94 0.02
CA SER A 424 -7.97 -17.82 -0.75
C SER A 424 -8.09 -17.37 -2.20
N ALA A 425 -8.33 -16.07 -2.42
CA ALA A 425 -8.43 -15.51 -3.75
C ALA A 425 -7.14 -15.67 -4.57
N ALA A 426 -5.97 -15.50 -3.96
CA ALA A 426 -4.69 -15.70 -4.61
C ALA A 426 -4.46 -17.17 -4.99
N LYS A 427 -4.88 -18.12 -4.14
CA LYS A 427 -4.83 -19.56 -4.45
C LYS A 427 -5.73 -19.92 -5.63
N GLU A 428 -6.92 -19.33 -5.69
CA GLU A 428 -7.86 -19.50 -6.79
C GLU A 428 -7.31 -18.96 -8.11
N ASP A 429 -6.79 -17.72 -8.10
CA ASP A 429 -6.19 -17.08 -9.28
C ASP A 429 -4.98 -17.89 -9.78
N LEU A 430 -4.13 -18.38 -8.88
CA LEU A 430 -2.98 -19.23 -9.22
C LEU A 430 -3.44 -20.56 -9.83
N ALA A 431 -4.49 -21.18 -9.30
CA ALA A 431 -5.05 -22.40 -9.86
C ALA A 431 -5.64 -22.15 -11.26
N ALA A 432 -6.33 -21.03 -11.47
CA ALA A 432 -6.85 -20.63 -12.77
C ALA A 432 -5.72 -20.43 -13.80
N ALA A 433 -4.68 -19.66 -13.46
CA ALA A 433 -3.53 -19.42 -14.32
C ALA A 433 -2.79 -20.73 -14.67
N ARG A 434 -2.65 -21.66 -13.71
CA ARG A 434 -2.08 -22.99 -13.98
C ARG A 434 -2.91 -23.81 -14.96
N ARG A 435 -4.25 -23.75 -14.88
CA ARG A 435 -5.13 -24.44 -15.83
C ARG A 435 -4.95 -23.87 -17.24
N GLU A 436 -4.97 -22.55 -17.39
CA GLU A 436 -4.76 -21.88 -18.69
C GLU A 436 -3.39 -22.21 -19.29
N LEU A 437 -2.35 -22.22 -18.46
CA LEU A 437 -1.01 -22.60 -18.87
C LEU A 437 -0.92 -24.07 -19.28
N SER A 438 -1.65 -24.97 -18.61
CA SER A 438 -1.72 -26.39 -19.00
C SER A 438 -2.40 -26.61 -20.35
N VAL A 439 -3.37 -25.77 -20.70
CA VAL A 439 -4.05 -25.77 -22.01
C VAL A 439 -3.14 -25.22 -23.11
N SER A 440 -2.37 -24.17 -22.81
CA SER A 440 -1.55 -23.46 -23.80
C SER A 440 -0.20 -24.14 -24.10
N ARG A 441 0.40 -24.82 -23.11
CA ARG A 441 1.68 -25.55 -23.27
C ARG A 441 1.73 -26.53 -24.45
N PRO A 442 0.76 -27.44 -24.66
CA PRO A 442 0.82 -28.37 -25.78
C PRO A 442 0.72 -27.67 -27.13
N ALA A 443 -0.04 -26.57 -27.23
CA ALA A 443 -0.12 -25.77 -28.45
C ALA A 443 1.24 -25.14 -28.79
N LEU A 444 1.95 -24.60 -27.79
CA LEU A 444 3.32 -24.08 -27.99
C LEU A 444 4.29 -25.18 -28.42
N ALA A 445 4.29 -26.33 -27.75
CA ALA A 445 5.16 -27.46 -28.09
C ALA A 445 4.89 -28.00 -29.51
N ALA A 446 3.62 -28.00 -29.93
CA ALA A 446 3.25 -28.34 -31.30
C ALA A 446 3.79 -27.31 -32.32
N CYS A 447 3.71 -26.01 -32.01
CA CYS A 447 4.28 -24.95 -32.85
C CYS A 447 5.81 -25.08 -32.96
N GLU A 448 6.52 -25.32 -31.86
CA GLU A 448 7.97 -25.55 -31.85
C GLU A 448 8.36 -26.79 -32.68
N SER A 449 7.61 -27.89 -32.53
CA SER A 449 7.82 -29.10 -33.32
C SER A 449 7.60 -28.85 -34.81
N ASN A 450 6.56 -28.10 -35.17
CA ASN A 450 6.26 -27.73 -36.55
C ASN A 450 7.34 -26.81 -37.14
N ALA A 451 7.87 -25.86 -36.36
CA ALA A 451 8.97 -25.00 -36.78
C ALA A 451 10.23 -25.81 -37.13
N LEU A 452 10.61 -26.78 -36.30
CA LEU A 452 11.74 -27.68 -36.57
C LEU A 452 11.51 -28.55 -37.81
N LYS A 453 10.28 -29.02 -38.04
CA LYS A 453 9.94 -29.79 -39.25
C LYS A 453 10.01 -28.92 -40.50
N ALA A 454 9.46 -27.71 -40.45
CA ALA A 454 9.50 -26.76 -41.55
C ALA A 454 10.95 -26.39 -41.90
N GLN A 455 11.78 -26.10 -40.89
CA GLN A 455 13.21 -25.83 -41.09
C GLN A 455 13.92 -26.97 -41.84
N ARG A 456 13.75 -28.22 -41.39
CA ARG A 456 14.35 -29.38 -42.08
C ARG A 456 13.86 -29.54 -43.51
N ILE A 457 12.60 -29.22 -43.78
CA ILE A 457 12.06 -29.31 -45.15
C ILE A 457 12.71 -28.26 -46.05
N VAL A 458 12.87 -27.03 -45.54
CA VAL A 458 13.54 -25.95 -46.26
C VAL A 458 14.99 -26.31 -46.56
N GLU A 459 15.74 -26.78 -45.56
CA GLU A 459 17.13 -27.22 -45.72
C GLU A 459 17.25 -28.34 -46.77
N ASN A 460 16.38 -29.36 -46.71
CA ASN A 460 16.40 -30.45 -47.70
C ASN A 460 16.04 -30.00 -49.12
N GLU A 461 15.09 -29.08 -49.29
CA GLU A 461 14.74 -28.57 -50.62
C GLU A 461 15.84 -27.65 -51.17
N GLU A 462 16.48 -26.85 -50.32
CA GLU A 462 17.66 -26.05 -50.67
C GLU A 462 18.79 -26.95 -51.20
N ASP A 463 19.18 -27.97 -50.42
CA ASP A 463 20.26 -28.89 -50.80
C ASP A 463 20.00 -29.58 -52.15
N LYS A 464 18.77 -30.08 -52.37
CA LYS A 464 18.39 -30.74 -53.64
C LYS A 464 18.47 -29.80 -54.84
N VAL A 465 18.02 -28.56 -54.67
CA VAL A 465 17.99 -27.58 -55.77
C VAL A 465 19.39 -27.13 -56.10
N VAL A 466 20.20 -26.83 -55.08
CA VAL A 466 21.61 -26.47 -55.25
C VAL A 466 22.37 -27.62 -55.92
N SER A 467 22.21 -28.87 -55.46
CA SER A 467 22.90 -30.03 -56.07
C SER A 467 22.47 -30.28 -57.52
N SER A 468 21.18 -30.13 -57.83
CA SER A 468 20.66 -30.36 -59.18
C SER A 468 21.09 -29.27 -60.16
N ILE A 469 21.07 -28.00 -59.73
CA ILE A 469 21.53 -26.87 -60.55
C ILE A 469 23.03 -26.96 -60.79
N THR A 470 23.83 -27.25 -59.75
CA THR A 470 25.29 -27.38 -59.89
C THR A 470 25.64 -28.50 -60.87
N GLN A 471 25.10 -29.70 -60.71
CA GLN A 471 25.35 -30.82 -61.62
C GLN A 471 24.92 -30.51 -63.06
N SER A 472 23.69 -30.00 -63.26
CA SER A 472 23.17 -29.66 -64.59
C SER A 472 23.99 -28.56 -65.27
N THR A 473 24.47 -27.59 -64.50
CA THR A 473 25.31 -26.49 -65.00
C THR A 473 26.71 -26.98 -65.35
N GLU A 474 27.33 -27.83 -64.53
CA GLU A 474 28.63 -28.45 -64.81
C GLU A 474 28.58 -29.30 -66.09
N GLU A 475 27.55 -30.15 -66.24
CA GLU A 475 27.36 -30.98 -67.43
C GLU A 475 27.14 -30.11 -68.69
N ALA A 476 26.26 -29.10 -68.61
CA ALA A 476 25.96 -28.23 -69.74
C ALA A 476 27.16 -27.38 -70.17
N ILE A 477 27.91 -26.82 -69.21
CA ILE A 477 29.10 -26.00 -69.51
C ILE A 477 30.25 -26.88 -70.01
N SER A 478 30.46 -28.07 -69.44
CA SER A 478 31.49 -29.00 -69.94
C SER A 478 31.22 -29.39 -71.39
N ASN A 479 29.97 -29.73 -71.72
CA ASN A 479 29.57 -30.04 -73.09
C ASN A 479 29.73 -28.84 -74.04
N ALA A 480 29.39 -27.62 -73.57
CA ALA A 480 29.58 -26.40 -74.35
C ALA A 480 31.07 -26.11 -74.61
N LEU A 481 31.95 -26.35 -73.63
CA LEU A 481 33.39 -26.18 -73.79
C LEU A 481 34.01 -27.23 -74.73
N GLU A 482 33.57 -28.49 -74.64
CA GLU A 482 34.03 -29.55 -75.55
C GLU A 482 33.62 -29.29 -77.01
N THR A 483 32.37 -28.88 -77.25
CA THR A 483 31.87 -28.56 -78.60
C THR A 483 32.58 -27.36 -79.21
N VAL A 484 32.85 -26.30 -78.42
CA VAL A 484 33.68 -25.16 -78.84
C VAL A 484 35.12 -25.59 -79.09
N GLY A 485 35.68 -26.46 -78.26
CA GLY A 485 37.02 -27.03 -78.45
C GLY A 485 37.17 -27.84 -79.74
N GLN A 486 36.07 -28.43 -80.23
CA GLN A 486 35.99 -29.11 -81.52
C GLN A 486 35.72 -28.16 -82.72
N GLY A 487 35.64 -26.85 -82.48
CA GLY A 487 35.36 -25.84 -83.51
C GLY A 487 33.90 -25.75 -83.93
N GLN A 488 32.98 -26.28 -83.13
CA GLN A 488 31.54 -26.23 -83.37
C GLN A 488 30.86 -25.18 -82.46
N SER A 489 29.66 -24.75 -82.83
CA SER A 489 28.88 -23.82 -82.00
C SER A 489 28.31 -24.54 -80.78
N ALA A 490 28.52 -24.00 -79.57
CA ALA A 490 28.01 -24.58 -78.33
C ALA A 490 26.47 -24.53 -78.22
N HIS A 491 25.80 -23.67 -78.98
CA HIS A 491 24.36 -23.45 -78.86
C HIS A 491 23.72 -23.20 -80.23
N ALA A 492 22.56 -23.83 -80.46
CA ALA A 492 21.89 -23.85 -81.77
C ALA A 492 21.45 -22.46 -82.28
N SER A 493 21.37 -21.45 -81.40
CA SER A 493 21.00 -20.09 -81.77
C SER A 493 22.10 -19.32 -82.53
N VAL A 494 23.35 -19.78 -82.46
CA VAL A 494 24.49 -19.11 -83.09
C VAL A 494 25.04 -19.97 -84.21
N LYS A 495 25.04 -19.43 -85.43
CA LYS A 495 25.62 -20.07 -86.61
C LYS A 495 27.04 -19.53 -86.84
N LEU A 496 27.96 -20.43 -87.17
CA LEU A 496 29.31 -20.04 -87.55
C LEU A 496 29.31 -19.35 -88.93
N PRO A 497 30.16 -18.34 -89.15
CA PRO A 497 30.26 -17.67 -90.45
C PRO A 497 30.74 -18.64 -91.53
N ALA A 498 30.27 -18.46 -92.77
CA ALA A 498 30.75 -19.23 -93.92
C ALA A 498 32.13 -18.71 -94.36
N TYR A 499 33.03 -19.61 -94.76
CA TYR A 499 34.39 -19.24 -95.16
C TYR A 499 34.40 -18.33 -96.40
N PRO A 500 34.87 -17.07 -96.31
CA PRO A 500 34.77 -16.09 -97.40
C PRO A 500 35.93 -16.17 -98.41
N GLY A 501 36.90 -17.09 -98.24
CA GLY A 501 38.11 -17.19 -99.06
C GLY A 501 39.36 -16.54 -98.42
N LEU A 502 40.51 -16.69 -99.08
CA LEU A 502 41.85 -16.34 -98.54
C LEU A 502 42.05 -14.85 -98.21
N LEU A 503 41.37 -13.94 -98.92
CA LEU A 503 41.58 -12.49 -98.79
C LEU A 503 40.97 -11.88 -97.49
N SER A 504 40.06 -12.61 -96.82
CA SER A 504 39.34 -12.13 -95.63
C SER A 504 39.55 -13.03 -94.40
N LEU A 505 40.70 -13.72 -94.33
CA LEU A 505 41.03 -14.69 -93.27
C LEU A 505 41.01 -14.08 -91.86
N TRP A 506 41.53 -12.85 -91.71
CA TRP A 506 41.57 -12.15 -90.42
C TRP A 506 40.16 -11.84 -89.89
N GLN A 507 39.31 -11.26 -90.75
CA GLN A 507 37.92 -10.95 -90.42
C GLN A 507 37.14 -12.24 -90.10
N TYR A 508 37.35 -13.30 -90.88
CA TYR A 508 36.74 -14.60 -90.63
C TYR A 508 37.14 -15.19 -89.28
N ALA A 509 38.41 -15.13 -88.89
CA ALA A 509 38.87 -15.60 -87.59
C ALA A 509 38.27 -14.80 -86.43
N GLN A 510 38.14 -13.48 -86.59
CA GLN A 510 37.53 -12.61 -85.59
C GLN A 510 36.02 -12.89 -85.45
N ASP A 511 35.31 -13.00 -86.57
CA ASP A 511 33.88 -13.31 -86.59
C ASP A 511 33.59 -14.73 -86.05
N THR A 512 34.49 -15.70 -86.31
CA THR A 512 34.37 -17.07 -85.78
C THR A 512 34.60 -17.11 -84.27
N ARG A 513 35.61 -16.40 -83.75
CA ARG A 513 35.88 -16.28 -82.31
C ARG A 513 34.73 -15.58 -81.58
N GLU A 514 34.21 -14.50 -82.16
CA GLU A 514 33.04 -13.80 -81.64
C GLU A 514 31.80 -14.70 -81.65
N ALA A 515 31.57 -15.46 -82.72
CA ALA A 515 30.46 -16.41 -82.80
C ALA A 515 30.59 -17.54 -81.76
N LEU A 516 31.78 -18.10 -81.54
CA LEU A 516 32.01 -19.12 -80.52
C LEU A 516 31.77 -18.57 -79.10
N LEU A 517 32.26 -17.37 -78.80
CA LEU A 517 32.02 -16.71 -77.50
C LEU A 517 30.53 -16.37 -77.30
N LYS A 518 29.83 -15.91 -78.35
CA LYS A 518 28.36 -15.72 -78.32
C LYS A 518 27.62 -17.04 -78.08
N SER A 519 28.11 -18.15 -78.65
CA SER A 519 27.51 -19.47 -78.45
C SER A 519 27.69 -19.97 -77.00
N LEU A 520 28.86 -19.73 -76.40
CA LEU A 520 29.13 -20.04 -74.99
C LEU A 520 28.27 -19.17 -74.05
N GLN A 521 28.14 -17.87 -74.36
CA GLN A 521 27.27 -16.96 -73.61
C GLN A 521 25.80 -17.39 -73.68
N ALA A 522 25.34 -17.88 -74.84
CA ALA A 522 23.98 -18.41 -74.99
C ALA A 522 23.76 -19.66 -74.12
N ALA A 523 24.74 -20.58 -74.05
CA ALA A 523 24.68 -21.75 -73.17
C ALA A 523 24.63 -21.34 -71.68
N VAL A 524 25.42 -20.35 -71.25
CA VAL A 524 25.36 -19.82 -69.88
C VAL A 524 24.01 -19.17 -69.58
N ASN A 525 23.44 -18.38 -70.51
CA ASN A 525 22.09 -17.83 -70.33
C ASN A 525 21.02 -18.92 -70.21
N GLU A 526 21.17 -20.06 -70.90
CA GLU A 526 20.28 -21.22 -70.77
C GLU A 526 20.40 -21.86 -69.37
N CYS A 527 21.62 -22.01 -68.85
CA CYS A 527 21.86 -22.46 -67.47
C CYS A 527 21.27 -21.49 -66.44
N GLU A 528 21.45 -20.17 -66.62
CA GLU A 528 20.83 -19.14 -65.76
C GLU A 528 19.30 -19.25 -65.79
N SER A 529 18.69 -19.45 -66.96
CA SER A 529 17.23 -19.63 -67.10
C SER A 529 16.75 -20.87 -66.36
N LYS A 530 17.42 -22.02 -66.55
CA LYS A 530 17.10 -23.24 -65.81
C LYS A 530 17.21 -23.03 -64.30
N ALA A 531 18.27 -22.37 -63.83
CA ALA A 531 18.45 -22.06 -62.42
C ALA A 531 17.33 -21.16 -61.86
N ARG A 532 16.85 -20.16 -62.64
CA ARG A 532 15.68 -19.34 -62.27
C ARG A 532 14.43 -20.19 -62.11
N ASP A 533 14.15 -21.07 -63.07
CA ASP A 533 12.96 -21.94 -63.07
C ASP A 533 12.98 -22.92 -61.87
N PHE A 534 14.10 -23.62 -61.67
CA PHE A 534 14.26 -24.55 -60.54
C PHE A 534 14.12 -23.84 -59.19
N THR A 535 14.65 -22.62 -59.05
CA THR A 535 14.55 -21.82 -57.82
C THR A 535 13.12 -21.32 -57.60
N ALA A 536 12.44 -20.86 -58.65
CA ALA A 536 11.05 -20.44 -58.57
C ALA A 536 10.13 -21.59 -58.11
N ASP A 537 10.31 -22.77 -58.69
CA ASP A 537 9.58 -23.98 -58.30
C ASP A 537 9.89 -24.39 -56.86
N ALA A 538 11.14 -24.29 -56.41
CA ALA A 538 11.53 -24.58 -55.03
C ALA A 538 10.87 -23.63 -54.04
N VAL A 539 10.87 -22.33 -54.31
CA VAL A 539 10.22 -21.33 -53.46
C VAL A 539 8.71 -21.56 -53.39
N ASN A 540 8.08 -21.96 -54.50
CA ASN A 540 6.66 -22.33 -54.51
C ASN A 540 6.38 -23.56 -53.63
N ARG A 541 7.23 -24.60 -53.70
CA ARG A 541 7.10 -25.80 -52.84
C ARG A 541 7.30 -25.49 -51.36
N VAL A 542 8.30 -24.68 -51.03
CA VAL A 542 8.56 -24.22 -49.65
C VAL A 542 7.38 -23.40 -49.12
N THR A 543 6.85 -22.49 -49.93
CA THR A 543 5.70 -21.66 -49.55
C THR A 543 4.46 -22.53 -49.29
N HIS A 544 4.12 -23.43 -50.22
CA HIS A 544 2.99 -24.33 -50.07
C HIS A 544 3.11 -25.26 -48.85
N THR A 545 4.33 -25.73 -48.57
CA THR A 545 4.58 -26.60 -47.42
C THR A 545 4.54 -25.80 -46.10
N GLY A 546 5.01 -24.56 -46.11
CA GLY A 546 4.92 -23.63 -44.98
C GLY A 546 3.47 -23.32 -44.57
N GLU A 547 2.56 -23.19 -45.55
CA GLU A 547 1.12 -22.99 -45.30
C GLU A 547 0.49 -24.15 -44.51
N GLN A 548 0.99 -25.38 -44.66
CA GLN A 548 0.47 -26.55 -43.95
C GLN A 548 0.83 -26.58 -42.46
N PHE A 549 1.92 -25.91 -42.07
CA PHE A 549 2.39 -25.84 -40.69
C PHE A 549 1.85 -24.64 -39.92
N LEU A 550 1.26 -23.66 -40.62
CA LEU A 550 0.69 -22.46 -40.04
C LEU A 550 -0.75 -22.71 -39.53
N PRO A 551 -1.14 -22.10 -38.40
CA PRO A 551 -2.54 -22.07 -37.97
C PRO A 551 -3.43 -21.39 -39.02
N LYS A 552 -4.65 -21.89 -39.21
CA LYS A 552 -5.60 -21.42 -40.25
C LYS A 552 -6.03 -19.95 -40.11
N ASP A 553 -5.76 -19.34 -38.96
CA ASP A 553 -6.26 -18.01 -38.57
C ASP A 553 -5.21 -16.90 -38.69
N MET A 554 -4.01 -17.19 -39.23
CA MET A 554 -2.91 -16.22 -39.33
C MET A 554 -2.75 -15.68 -40.75
N GLU A 555 -2.67 -14.35 -40.90
CA GLU A 555 -2.41 -13.70 -42.18
C GLU A 555 -0.99 -14.01 -42.68
N LEU A 556 -0.89 -14.57 -43.89
CA LEU A 556 0.38 -14.90 -44.51
C LEU A 556 1.12 -13.63 -44.96
N PRO A 557 2.44 -13.50 -44.70
CA PRO A 557 3.23 -12.40 -45.23
C PRO A 557 3.28 -12.50 -46.77
N LYS A 558 2.83 -11.45 -47.46
CA LYS A 558 2.80 -11.34 -48.94
C LYS A 558 4.21 -11.11 -49.52
N ARG A 559 5.12 -12.06 -49.35
CA ARG A 559 6.42 -12.03 -50.05
C ARG A 559 6.28 -12.75 -51.38
N VAL A 560 6.58 -12.05 -52.47
CA VAL A 560 6.55 -12.61 -53.83
C VAL A 560 7.99 -12.77 -54.31
N PHE A 561 8.34 -13.97 -54.74
CA PHE A 561 9.64 -14.23 -55.35
C PHE A 561 9.66 -13.68 -56.78
N VAL A 562 10.74 -12.98 -57.16
CA VAL A 562 10.91 -12.38 -58.49
C VAL A 562 12.11 -13.05 -59.17
N PRO A 563 11.88 -14.07 -60.02
CA PRO A 563 12.98 -14.81 -60.68
C PRO A 563 13.86 -13.93 -61.55
N GLU A 564 13.28 -12.92 -62.19
CA GLU A 564 13.98 -11.97 -63.08
C GLU A 564 15.03 -11.11 -62.36
N ALA A 565 14.97 -11.02 -61.03
CA ALA A 565 15.99 -10.31 -60.26
C ALA A 565 17.30 -11.13 -60.14
N MET A 566 17.26 -12.44 -60.41
CA MET A 566 18.43 -13.32 -60.35
C MET A 566 19.38 -13.05 -61.52
N PHE A 567 20.69 -13.03 -61.22
CA PHE A 567 21.78 -12.83 -62.19
C PHE A 567 21.75 -11.46 -62.91
N THR A 568 21.09 -10.46 -62.33
CA THR A 568 20.96 -9.09 -62.91
C THR A 568 22.21 -8.23 -62.77
N LYS A 569 23.04 -8.48 -61.74
CA LYS A 569 24.32 -7.78 -61.56
C LYS A 569 25.40 -8.42 -62.44
N ARG A 570 25.72 -7.78 -63.56
CA ARG A 570 26.82 -8.19 -64.46
C ARG A 570 27.96 -7.17 -64.38
N HIS A 571 29.21 -7.62 -64.43
CA HIS A 571 30.37 -6.72 -64.38
C HIS A 571 30.43 -5.81 -65.62
N GLU A 572 30.51 -4.49 -65.41
CA GLU A 572 30.38 -3.47 -66.48
C GLU A 572 31.55 -3.41 -67.48
N ASN A 573 32.68 -4.07 -67.20
CA ASN A 573 33.94 -3.93 -67.97
C ASN A 573 34.29 -5.11 -68.90
N THR A 574 33.34 -5.98 -69.27
CA THR A 574 33.62 -7.16 -70.13
C THR A 574 32.74 -7.17 -71.38
N ALA A 575 33.35 -7.45 -72.55
CA ALA A 575 32.64 -7.52 -73.84
C ALA A 575 31.60 -8.66 -73.89
N PHE A 576 31.81 -9.68 -73.05
CA PHE A 576 30.89 -10.77 -72.78
C PHE A 576 30.57 -10.80 -71.29
N ALA A 577 29.68 -9.89 -70.86
CA ALA A 577 29.35 -9.64 -69.46
C ALA A 577 28.93 -10.88 -68.64
N GLY A 578 28.39 -11.91 -69.30
CA GLY A 578 28.02 -13.19 -68.66
C GLY A 578 29.14 -14.23 -68.57
N LEU A 579 30.28 -14.02 -69.23
CA LEU A 579 31.41 -14.95 -69.25
C LEU A 579 32.65 -14.43 -68.51
N GLY A 580 32.66 -13.15 -68.11
CA GLY A 580 33.81 -12.55 -67.44
C GLY A 580 35.08 -12.42 -68.31
N VAL A 581 34.94 -12.59 -69.63
CA VAL A 581 36.07 -12.61 -70.57
C VAL A 581 36.55 -11.19 -70.88
N SER A 582 37.85 -10.95 -70.73
CA SER A 582 38.48 -9.66 -71.04
C SER A 582 38.52 -9.41 -72.55
N LEU A 583 38.51 -8.14 -72.95
CA LEU A 583 38.59 -7.71 -74.36
C LEU A 583 39.82 -8.29 -75.08
N ASP A 584 40.93 -8.51 -74.37
CA ASP A 584 42.14 -9.10 -74.92
C ASP A 584 41.95 -10.54 -75.42
N ILE A 585 41.07 -11.30 -74.76
CA ILE A 585 40.69 -12.68 -75.14
C ILE A 585 39.67 -12.68 -76.29
N VAL A 586 39.11 -11.53 -76.68
CA VAL A 586 38.22 -11.46 -77.86
C VAL A 586 39.02 -11.13 -79.12
N SER A 587 40.15 -10.44 -79.00
CA SER A 587 40.99 -10.05 -80.14
C SER A 587 41.78 -11.24 -80.71
N VAL A 588 41.75 -11.38 -82.04
CA VAL A 588 42.62 -12.33 -82.77
C VAL A 588 44.02 -11.75 -82.84
N ARG A 589 45.04 -12.54 -82.51
CA ARG A 589 46.45 -12.13 -82.64
C ARG A 589 47.04 -12.70 -83.93
N LEU A 590 48.10 -12.04 -84.45
CA LEU A 590 48.86 -12.54 -85.61
C LEU A 590 49.43 -13.96 -85.37
N THR A 591 49.74 -14.28 -84.12
CA THR A 591 50.19 -15.60 -83.68
C THR A 591 49.10 -16.68 -83.73
N ASP A 592 47.82 -16.30 -83.77
CA ASP A 592 46.69 -17.25 -83.80
C ASP A 592 46.39 -17.75 -85.23
N LEU A 593 46.76 -16.96 -86.23
CA LEU A 593 46.54 -17.25 -87.66
C LEU A 593 47.78 -17.82 -88.35
N PHE A 594 48.96 -17.43 -87.87
CA PHE A 594 50.24 -17.89 -88.39
C PHE A 594 51.00 -18.55 -87.25
N ASP A 595 51.26 -19.84 -87.41
CA ASP A 595 52.19 -20.57 -86.55
C ASP A 595 53.61 -20.15 -86.94
N VAL A 596 53.96 -18.92 -86.56
CA VAL A 596 55.27 -18.29 -86.83
C VAL A 596 56.41 -19.19 -86.30
N PRO A 597 56.32 -19.85 -85.13
CA PRO A 597 57.33 -20.82 -84.69
C PRO A 597 57.47 -22.01 -85.63
N TYR A 598 56.36 -22.59 -86.11
CA TYR A 598 56.38 -23.72 -87.04
C TYR A 598 56.96 -23.33 -88.40
N HIS A 599 56.54 -22.20 -88.98
CA HIS A 599 57.06 -21.71 -90.25
C HIS A 599 58.52 -21.24 -90.16
N PHE A 600 58.95 -20.66 -89.05
CA PHE A 600 60.36 -20.29 -88.83
C PHE A 600 61.25 -21.55 -88.70
N SER A 601 60.74 -22.63 -88.07
CA SER A 601 61.43 -23.93 -88.02
C SER A 601 61.55 -24.61 -89.39
N LEU A 602 60.56 -24.43 -90.27
CA LEU A 602 60.53 -25.01 -91.61
C LEU A 602 61.45 -24.27 -92.60
N VAL A 603 61.59 -22.94 -92.47
CA VAL A 603 62.36 -22.08 -93.40
C VAL A 603 63.85 -21.99 -93.03
N MET A 604 64.21 -22.08 -91.75
CA MET A 604 65.60 -21.99 -91.30
C MET A 604 66.35 -23.34 -91.22
N GLY A 605 65.76 -24.44 -91.70
CA GLY A 605 66.44 -25.73 -91.79
C GLY A 605 67.11 -26.16 -90.48
N GLY A 606 66.47 -25.86 -89.35
CA GLY A 606 66.96 -26.15 -88.01
C GLY A 606 66.30 -27.41 -87.46
N GLU A 607 67.12 -28.34 -86.97
CA GLU A 607 66.69 -29.54 -86.27
C GLU A 607 65.56 -29.28 -85.27
N ARG A 608 64.64 -30.24 -85.17
CA ARG A 608 63.62 -30.32 -84.11
C ARG A 608 64.30 -30.24 -82.74
N ALA A 609 64.46 -29.02 -82.22
CA ALA A 609 64.70 -28.78 -80.82
C ALA A 609 63.41 -29.14 -80.07
N LYS A 610 63.41 -30.34 -79.48
CA LYS A 610 62.45 -30.72 -78.44
C LYS A 610 62.67 -29.74 -77.27
N VAL A 611 61.80 -28.73 -77.15
CA VAL A 611 61.75 -27.86 -75.97
C VAL A 611 60.48 -28.20 -75.17
N SER A 612 60.76 -28.89 -74.07
CA SER A 612 60.08 -28.97 -72.77
C SER A 612 58.59 -28.62 -72.66
N SER A 613 57.84 -29.68 -72.37
CA SER A 613 56.48 -29.79 -71.87
C SER A 613 56.26 -29.33 -70.42
N GLU A 614 56.84 -28.23 -69.92
CA GLU A 614 56.84 -28.07 -68.44
C GLU A 614 56.66 -26.71 -67.76
N SER A 615 56.45 -25.56 -68.43
CA SER A 615 56.47 -24.28 -67.68
C SER A 615 55.31 -23.29 -67.81
N GLU A 616 54.51 -23.22 -68.88
CA GLU A 616 53.60 -22.05 -69.06
C GLU A 616 52.09 -22.31 -69.19
N GLU A 617 51.59 -23.37 -69.84
CA GLU A 617 50.13 -23.60 -69.94
C GLU A 617 49.48 -24.17 -68.67
N LYS A 618 50.25 -24.87 -67.83
CA LYS A 618 49.80 -25.32 -66.52
C LYS A 618 49.56 -24.16 -65.52
N LEU A 619 50.00 -22.93 -65.82
CA LEU A 619 49.72 -21.75 -65.01
C LEU A 619 48.50 -20.93 -65.47
N SER A 620 48.08 -21.00 -66.75
CA SER A 620 47.15 -19.99 -67.32
C SER A 620 45.64 -20.30 -67.22
N GLN A 621 45.18 -21.56 -67.24
CA GLN A 621 43.74 -21.86 -67.02
C GLN A 621 43.39 -22.31 -65.60
N ARG A 622 44.34 -22.95 -64.91
CA ARG A 622 44.18 -23.32 -63.50
C ARG A 622 43.98 -22.10 -62.58
N GLN A 623 44.40 -20.90 -62.96
CA GLN A 623 44.15 -19.67 -62.19
C GLN A 623 42.94 -18.85 -62.67
N ALA A 624 42.49 -18.99 -63.93
CA ALA A 624 41.37 -18.19 -64.45
C ALA A 624 39.98 -18.74 -64.06
N LEU A 625 39.77 -20.05 -64.10
CA LEU A 625 38.48 -20.65 -63.69
C LEU A 625 38.32 -20.75 -62.17
N LEU A 626 39.43 -20.81 -61.44
CA LEU A 626 39.45 -20.67 -59.99
C LEU A 626 38.89 -19.30 -59.53
N LEU A 627 38.84 -18.28 -60.39
CA LEU A 627 38.25 -16.96 -60.10
C LEU A 627 36.78 -16.80 -60.54
N ALA A 628 36.24 -17.67 -61.39
CA ALA A 628 34.79 -17.77 -61.62
C ALA A 628 34.06 -18.45 -60.45
N SER A 629 34.82 -18.97 -59.47
CA SER A 629 34.31 -19.62 -58.27
C SER A 629 33.96 -18.66 -57.11
N VAL A 630 34.04 -17.33 -57.29
CA VAL A 630 33.61 -16.35 -56.27
C VAL A 630 33.01 -15.08 -56.91
N HIS A 631 31.78 -15.15 -57.41
CA HIS A 631 30.76 -14.07 -57.25
C HIS A 631 29.35 -14.48 -57.69
#